data_AF-A0A1B2DT19-F1
#
_entry.id   AF-A0A1B2DT19-F1
#
_cell.length_a   1.000
_cell.length_b   1.000
_cell.length_c   1.000
_cell.angle_alpha   90.00
_cell.angle_beta   90.00
_cell.angle_gamma   90.00
#
_symmetry.space_group_name_H-M   'P 1'
#
loop_
_entity.id
_entity.type
_entity.pdbx_description
1 polymer ?
#
loop_
_entity_poly.entity_id
_entity_poly.type
_entity_poly.pdbx_seq_one_letter_code
_entity_poly.pdbx_strand_id
1 'polypeptide(L)' 'MLFISALAITIACLELPKLAKKGWKKEIAVYLIMLLGGAFLSICAVNQIRLPSPLNIIVYIYKPVESWFNAL' A
#
# COMPACT_ATOMS: atom_id res chain seq x y z
N MET A 1 8.24 10.66 8.22
CA MET A 1 7.75 10.85 6.82
C MET A 1 8.87 11.28 5.88
N LEU A 2 9.49 12.45 6.10
CA LEU A 2 10.56 12.99 5.24
C LEU A 2 11.72 12.01 4.98
N PHE A 3 12.13 11.25 5.99
CA PHE A 3 13.19 10.25 5.85
C PHE A 3 12.80 9.10 4.90
N ILE A 4 11.58 8.58 5.03
CA ILE A 4 11.06 7.48 4.19
C ILE A 4 10.94 7.96 2.75
N SER A 5 10.41 9.16 2.53
CA SER A 5 10.32 9.75 1.19
C SER A 5 11.70 10.02 0.58
N ALA A 6 12.67 10.48 1.37
CA ALA A 6 14.04 10.70 0.89
C ALA A 6 14.68 9.39 0.43
N LEU A 7 14.56 8.32 1.20
CA LEU A 7 15.04 6.99 0.82
C LEU A 7 14.36 6.48 -0.46
N ALA A 8 13.04 6.59 -0.55
CA ALA A 8 12.30 6.18 -1.74
C ALA A 8 12.75 6.95 -3.00
N ILE A 9 13.00 8.26 -2.88
CA ILE A 9 13.52 9.10 -3.97
C ILE A 9 14.94 8.66 -4.36
N THR A 10 15.83 8.41 -3.39
CA THR A 10 17.19 7.92 -3.68
C THR A 10 17.16 6.59 -4.44
N ILE A 11 16.32 5.65 -3.98
CA ILE A 11 16.16 4.34 -4.62
C ILE A 11 15.62 4.50 -6.05
N ALA A 12 14.57 5.32 -6.23
CA ALA A 12 14.03 5.64 -7.55
C ALA A 12 15.10 6.26 -8.47
N CYS A 13 15.87 7.24 -8.00
CA CYS A 13 16.92 7.87 -8.81
C CYS A 13 18.02 6.89 -9.25
N LEU A 14 18.28 5.81 -8.51
CA LEU A 14 19.29 4.82 -8.86
C LEU A 14 18.77 3.73 -9.80
N GLU A 15 17.54 3.26 -9.61
CA GLU A 15 16.99 2.13 -10.37
C GLU A 15 16.15 2.54 -11.57
N LEU A 16 15.39 3.64 -11.47
CA LEU A 16 14.57 4.15 -12.56
C LEU A 16 15.38 4.45 -13.84
N PRO A 17 16.57 5.08 -13.81
CA PRO A 17 17.37 5.27 -15.03
C PRO A 17 17.95 3.95 -15.56
N LYS A 18 18.25 2.98 -14.69
CA LYS A 18 18.72 1.65 -15.14
C LYS A 18 17.62 0.93 -15.91
N LEU A 19 16.38 1.00 -15.42
CA LEU A 19 15.22 0.36 -16.03
C LEU A 19 14.76 1.11 -17.31
N ALA A 20 14.83 2.45 -17.29
CA ALA A 20 14.57 3.28 -18.47
C ALA A 20 15.57 3.01 -19.60
N LYS A 21 16.86 2.85 -19.28
CA LYS A 21 17.89 2.48 -20.27
C LYS A 21 17.64 1.13 -20.94
N LYS A 22 16.98 0.18 -20.24
CA LYS A 22 16.59 -1.12 -20.82
C LYS A 22 15.32 -1.06 -21.67
N GLY A 23 14.59 0.07 -21.68
CA GLY A 23 13.34 0.22 -22.43
C GLY A 23 12.15 -0.56 -21.84
N TRP A 24 12.29 -1.09 -20.64
CA TRP A 24 11.32 -1.99 -20.00
C TRP A 24 10.19 -1.22 -19.30
N LYS A 25 9.31 -0.61 -20.10
CA LYS A 25 8.22 0.25 -19.61
C LYS A 25 7.25 -0.46 -18.63
N LYS A 26 6.98 -1.76 -18.84
CA LYS A 26 6.11 -2.54 -17.93
C LYS A 26 6.74 -2.73 -16.55
N GLU A 27 8.05 -2.97 -16.52
CA GLU A 27 8.77 -3.18 -15.27
C GLU A 27 8.94 -1.88 -14.51
N ILE A 28 9.09 -0.75 -15.21
CA ILE A 28 9.03 0.58 -14.59
C ILE A 28 7.71 0.80 -13.89
N ALA A 29 6.58 0.43 -14.53
CA ALA A 29 5.27 0.56 -13.91
C ALA A 29 5.14 -0.29 -12.65
N VAL A 30 5.51 -1.58 -12.71
CA VAL A 30 5.47 -2.49 -11.55
C VAL A 30 6.39 -1.98 -10.43
N TYR A 31 7.61 -1.57 -10.79
CA TYR A 31 8.57 -0.98 -9.87
C TYR A 31 8.01 0.24 -9.15
N LEU A 32 7.45 1.19 -9.90
CA LEU A 32 6.90 2.42 -9.32
C LEU A 32 5.72 2.12 -8.38
N ILE A 33 4.82 1.23 -8.80
CA ILE A 33 3.66 0.83 -7.99
C ILE A 33 4.13 0.19 -6.68
N MET A 34 5.13 -0.69 -6.75
CA MET A 34 5.66 -1.39 -5.58
C MET A 34 6.42 -0.45 -4.64
N LEU A 35 7.22 0.48 -5.18
CA LEU A 35 7.96 1.48 -4.42
C LEU A 35 7.01 2.47 -3.74
N LEU A 36 6.02 3.00 -4.47
CA LEU A 36 5.02 3.91 -3.93
C LEU A 36 4.13 3.21 -2.90
N GLY A 37 3.71 1.96 -3.18
CA GLY A 37 2.95 1.15 -2.24
C GLY A 37 3.70 0.92 -0.93
N GLY A 38 4.96 0.49 -1.01
CA GLY A 38 5.81 0.29 0.17
C GLY A 38 6.05 1.58 0.96
N ALA A 39 6.32 2.70 0.28
CA ALA A 39 6.49 4.00 0.91
C ALA A 39 5.19 4.47 1.60
N PHE A 40 4.05 4.30 0.94
CA PHE A 40 2.72 4.62 1.49
C PHE A 40 2.41 3.79 2.73
N LEU A 41 2.57 2.46 2.65
CA LEU A 41 2.38 1.56 3.80
C LEU A 41 3.29 1.94 4.98
N SER A 42 4.56 2.26 4.69
CA SER A 42 5.53 2.66 5.72
C SER A 42 5.12 3.98 6.40
N ILE A 43 4.61 4.95 5.63
CA ILE A 43 4.07 6.20 6.17
C ILE A 43 2.83 5.93 7.03
N CYS A 44 1.91 5.08 6.57
CA CYS A 44 0.74 4.67 7.36
C CYS A 44 1.13 4.00 8.68
N ALA A 45 2.12 3.12 8.65
CA ALA A 45 2.64 2.43 9.84
C ALA A 45 3.27 3.39 10.85
N VAL A 46 4.10 4.35 10.39
CA VAL A 46 4.71 5.36 11.26
C VAL A 46 3.68 6.28 11.90
N ASN A 47 2.65 6.66 11.14
CA ASN A 47 1.56 7.48 11.66
C ASN A 47 0.63 6.73 12.63
N GLN A 48 0.87 5.44 12.89
CA GLN A 48 -0.03 4.58 13.65
C GLN A 48 -1.48 4.72 13.15
N ILE A 49 -1.65 4.92 11.83
CA ILE A 49 -2.98 4.89 11.24
C ILE A 49 -3.48 3.50 11.55
N ARG A 50 -4.49 3.45 12.44
CA ARG A 50 -5.17 2.22 12.80
C ARG A 50 -5.82 1.72 11.52
N LEU A 51 -5.09 0.91 10.76
CA LEU A 51 -5.68 0.02 9.80
C LEU A 51 -6.79 -0.69 10.56
N PRO A 52 -8.05 -0.60 10.10
CA PRO A 52 -9.17 -1.21 10.80
C PRO A 52 -8.75 -2.64 11.11
N SER A 53 -8.84 -3.02 12.39
CA SER A 53 -8.33 -4.33 12.79
C SER A 53 -9.00 -5.38 11.90
N PRO A 54 -8.31 -6.47 11.54
CA PRO A 54 -8.92 -7.54 10.75
C PRO A 54 -10.25 -8.01 11.36
N LEU A 55 -10.35 -7.94 12.69
CA LEU A 55 -11.59 -8.19 13.44
C LEU A 55 -12.73 -7.25 13.03
N ASN A 56 -12.48 -5.95 12.83
CA ASN A 56 -13.50 -5.00 12.38
C ASN A 56 -14.01 -5.30 10.97
N ILE A 57 -13.16 -5.84 10.09
CA ILE A 57 -13.58 -6.29 8.76
C ILE A 57 -14.53 -7.48 8.90
N ILE A 58 -14.18 -8.44 9.78
CA ILE A 58 -15.03 -9.59 10.09
C ILE A 58 -16.39 -9.13 10.66
N VAL A 59 -16.38 -8.19 11.62
CA VAL A 59 -17.61 -7.62 12.21
C VAL A 59 -18.46 -6.91 11.17
N TYR A 60 -17.85 -6.16 10.25
CA TYR A 60 -18.56 -5.47 9.17
C TYR A 60 -19.26 -6.45 8.22
N ILE A 61 -18.64 -7.60 7.93
CA ILE A 61 -19.23 -8.67 7.13
C ILE A 61 -20.33 -9.41 7.91
N TYR A 62 -20.14 -9.62 9.21
CA TYR A 62 -21.10 -10.37 10.04
C TYR A 62 -22.38 -9.58 10.36
N LYS A 63 -22.29 -8.26 10.56
CA LYS A 63 -23.45 -7.41 10.84
C LYS A 63 -24.63 -7.58 9.87
N PRO A 64 -24.45 -7.53 8.53
CA PRO A 64 -25.55 -7.74 7.61
C PRO A 64 -26.08 -9.17 7.71
N VAL A 65 -25.22 -10.19 7.85
CA VAL A 65 -25.67 -11.59 7.99
C VAL A 65 -26.54 -11.79 9.23
N GLU A 66 -26.15 -11.18 10.36
CA GLU A 66 -26.94 -11.18 11.59
C GLU A 66 -28.31 -10.51 11.41
N SER A 67 -28.36 -9.35 10.74
CA SER A 67 -29.63 -8.66 10.46
C SER A 67 -30.56 -9.46 9.53
N TRP A 68 -29.99 -10.22 8.59
CA TRP A 68 -30.77 -11.07 7.68
C TRP A 68 -31.34 -12.28 8.42
N PHE A 69 -30.56 -12.89 9.32
CA PHE A 69 -31.00 -14.03 10.12
C PHE A 69 -32.08 -13.62 11.14
N ASN A 70 -31.94 -12.46 11.79
CA ASN A 70 -32.94 -11.95 12.73
C ASN A 70 -34.21 -11.39 12.06
N ALA A 71 -34.18 -11.14 10.74
CA ALA A 71 -35.35 -10.69 9.97
C ALA A 71 -36.17 -11.84 9.37
N LEU A 72 -35.71 -13.10 9.53
CA LEU A 72 -36.40 -14.33 9.14
C LEU A 72 -37.22 -14.89 10.31
#